data_AF-A0A2R6I6X1-F1
#
_entry.id   AF-A0A2R6I6X1-F1
#
_cell.length_a   1.000
_cell.length_b   1.000
_cell.length_c   1.000
_cell.angle_alpha   90.00
_cell.angle_beta   90.00
_cell.angle_gamma   90.00
#
_symmetry.space_group_name_H-M   'P 1'
#
loop_
_entity.id
_entity.type
_entity.pdbx_description
1 polymer ?
#
loop_
_entity_poly.entity_id
_entity_poly.type
_entity_poly.pdbx_seq_one_letter_code
_entity_poly.pdbx_strand_id
1 'polypeptide(L)'
;MPVVKTDDVLGGDPRLEGRRVSVLHVAELVRTGYSPAYVADQFALSLAEVHEAMAYYYDNPDEMDALRERDAEVEEELRDRSNAPTKPA
;
A
#
# COMPACT_ATOMS: atom_id res chain seq x y z
N MET A 1 9.49 12.66 -3.63
CA MET A 1 10.32 11.58 -4.19
C MET A 1 9.44 10.76 -5.10
N PRO A 2 9.84 10.57 -6.37
CA PRO A 2 8.97 9.98 -7.37
C PRO A 2 8.44 8.62 -6.91
N VAL A 3 7.20 8.33 -7.29
CA VAL A 3 6.68 6.97 -7.25
C VAL A 3 7.39 6.16 -8.32
N VAL A 4 7.90 4.99 -7.95
CA VAL A 4 8.63 4.08 -8.83
C VAL A 4 8.02 2.69 -8.80
N LYS A 5 8.17 1.96 -9.91
CA LYS A 5 7.73 0.58 -10.10
C LYS A 5 8.93 -0.24 -10.58
N THR A 6 9.28 -1.29 -9.85
CA THR A 6 10.35 -2.21 -10.27
C THR A 6 9.92 -3.64 -9.93
N ASP A 7 10.08 -4.56 -10.87
CA ASP A 7 9.53 -5.92 -10.77
C ASP A 7 10.05 -6.71 -9.56
N ASP A 8 11.25 -6.38 -9.08
CA ASP A 8 11.95 -7.03 -7.97
C ASP A 8 11.50 -6.55 -6.58
N VAL A 9 10.77 -5.43 -6.49
CA VAL A 9 10.33 -4.83 -5.23
C VAL A 9 8.82 -4.75 -5.17
N LEU A 10 8.24 -5.35 -4.13
CA LEU A 10 6.78 -5.42 -3.93
C LEU A 10 6.05 -5.95 -5.18
N GLY A 11 6.65 -6.92 -5.89
CA GLY A 11 6.03 -7.53 -7.08
C GLY A 11 5.74 -6.56 -8.23
N GLY A 12 6.45 -5.43 -8.31
CA GLY A 12 6.22 -4.41 -9.36
C GLY A 12 5.30 -3.26 -8.93
N ASP A 13 4.80 -3.27 -7.70
CA ASP A 13 3.83 -2.30 -7.23
C ASP A 13 4.40 -0.87 -7.12
N PRO A 14 3.56 0.15 -7.37
CA PRO A 14 3.93 1.54 -7.18
C PRO A 14 4.27 1.80 -5.72
N ARG A 15 5.46 2.34 -5.49
CA ARG A 15 5.99 2.64 -4.17
C ARG A 15 6.77 3.94 -4.17
N LEU A 16 7.01 4.49 -2.99
CA LEU A 16 7.91 5.63 -2.84
C LEU A 16 9.36 5.21 -3.09
N GLU A 17 10.08 5.95 -3.94
CA GLU A 17 11.48 5.68 -4.25
C GLU A 17 12.35 5.53 -2.99
N GLY A 18 13.30 4.60 -3.03
CA GLY A 18 14.19 4.30 -1.90
C GLY A 18 13.50 3.61 -0.72
N ARG A 19 12.21 3.28 -0.82
CA ARG A 19 11.44 2.63 0.25
C ARG A 19 10.66 1.43 -0.27
N ARG A 20 10.31 0.53 0.65
CA ARG A 20 9.38 -0.58 0.41
C ARG A 20 7.99 -0.25 0.97
N VAL A 21 7.53 0.98 0.72
CA VAL A 21 6.23 1.50 1.17
C VAL A 21 5.34 1.70 -0.05
N SER A 22 4.32 0.85 -0.19
CA SER A 22 3.35 0.88 -1.30
C SER A 22 2.52 2.16 -1.27
N VAL A 23 2.22 2.69 -2.46
CA VAL A 23 1.29 3.81 -2.63
C VAL A 23 -0.11 3.42 -2.16
N LEU A 24 -0.58 2.22 -2.50
CA LEU A 24 -1.90 1.73 -2.10
C LEU A 24 -2.03 1.71 -0.56
N HIS A 25 -0.99 1.21 0.13
CA HIS A 25 -1.00 1.12 1.58
C HIS A 25 -1.06 2.50 2.27
N VAL A 26 -0.28 3.47 1.79
CA VAL A 26 -0.35 4.86 2.29
C VAL A 26 -1.75 5.43 2.08
N ALA A 27 -2.31 5.24 0.88
CA ALA A 27 -3.61 5.78 0.54
C ALA A 27 -4.75 5.17 1.36
N GLU A 28 -4.71 3.86 1.63
CA GLU A 28 -5.70 3.19 2.45
C GLU A 28 -5.69 3.67 3.90
N LEU A 29 -4.51 3.89 4.49
CA LEU A 29 -4.42 4.46 5.84
C LEU A 29 -5.00 5.87 5.89
N VAL A 30 -4.66 6.73 4.93
CA VAL A 30 -5.22 8.09 4.90
C VAL A 30 -6.74 8.05 4.68
N ARG A 31 -7.24 7.19 3.78
CA ARG A 31 -8.67 7.04 3.50
C ARG A 31 -9.47 6.44 4.65
N THR A 32 -8.85 5.61 5.50
CA THR A 32 -9.49 5.03 6.70
C THR A 32 -9.51 5.97 7.89
N GLY A 33 -8.98 7.19 7.73
CA GLY A 33 -9.11 8.28 8.70
C GLY A 33 -7.83 8.66 9.43
N TYR A 34 -6.70 7.98 9.15
CA TYR A 34 -5.41 8.44 9.67
C TYR A 34 -5.00 9.75 9.00
N SER A 35 -4.45 10.68 9.78
CA SER A 35 -3.98 11.94 9.22
C SER A 35 -2.72 11.70 8.38
N PRO A 36 -2.49 12.47 7.29
CA PRO A 36 -1.26 12.37 6.51
C PRO A 36 0.01 12.56 7.35
N ALA A 37 -0.04 13.42 8.37
CA ALA A 37 1.07 13.62 9.31
C ALA A 37 1.34 12.40 10.18
N TYR A 38 0.29 11.69 10.63
CA TYR A 38 0.45 10.44 11.36
C TYR A 38 1.07 9.36 10.47
N VAL A 39 0.58 9.19 9.25
CA VAL A 39 1.13 8.22 8.30
C VAL A 39 2.59 8.54 7.98
N ALA A 40 2.93 9.82 7.81
CA ALA A 40 4.31 10.25 7.61
C ALA A 40 5.23 9.82 8.76
N ASP A 41 4.81 10.07 10.00
CA ASP A 41 5.55 9.68 11.20
C ASP A 41 5.76 8.16 11.29
N GLN A 42 4.70 7.38 11.08
CA GLN A 42 4.74 5.91 11.21
C GLN A 42 5.67 5.23 10.20
N PHE A 43 5.82 5.80 9.00
CA PHE A 43 6.65 5.23 7.93
C PHE A 43 7.96 5.99 7.71
N ALA A 44 8.32 6.93 8.58
CA ALA A 44 9.47 7.83 8.40
C ALA A 44 9.51 8.48 7.01
N LEU A 45 8.33 8.94 6.56
CA LEU A 45 8.15 9.71 5.33
C LEU A 45 8.12 11.19 5.67
N SER A 46 8.48 12.01 4.70
CA SER A 46 8.08 13.41 4.71
C SER A 46 6.59 13.53 4.39
N LEU A 47 5.97 14.61 4.88
CA LEU A 47 4.57 14.91 4.55
C LEU A 47 4.36 15.07 3.02
N ALA A 48 5.37 15.58 2.31
CA ALA A 48 5.34 15.70 0.86
C ALA A 48 5.22 14.33 0.16
N GLU A 49 5.94 13.31 0.65
CA GLU A 49 5.88 11.96 0.08
C GLU A 49 4.55 11.27 0.34
N VAL A 50 3.91 11.54 1.47
CA VAL A 50 2.53 11.07 1.71
C VAL A 50 1.58 11.71 0.71
N HIS A 51 1.67 13.02 0.49
CA HIS A 51 0.82 13.69 -0.49
C HIS A 51 1.11 13.27 -1.94
N GLU A 52 2.36 12.96 -2.27
CA GLU A 52 2.74 12.42 -3.57
C GLU A 52 2.16 11.03 -3.81
N ALA A 53 2.19 10.14 -2.80
CA ALA A 53 1.49 8.86 -2.87
C ALA A 53 -0.03 9.06 -3.04
N MET A 54 -0.63 10.00 -2.31
CA MET A 54 -2.06 10.32 -2.47
C MET A 54 -2.39 10.87 -3.86
N ALA A 55 -1.52 11.70 -4.44
CA ALA A 55 -1.69 12.20 -5.80
C ALA A 55 -1.65 11.05 -6.82
N TYR A 56 -0.61 10.21 -6.75
CA TYR A 56 -0.49 9.04 -7.61
C TYR A 56 -1.71 8.11 -7.48
N TYR A 57 -2.19 7.89 -6.25
CA TYR A 57 -3.39 7.08 -5.99
C TYR A 57 -4.62 7.60 -6.73
N TYR A 58 -4.89 8.90 -6.67
CA TYR A 58 -6.06 9.49 -7.31
C TYR A 58 -5.92 9.61 -8.83
N ASP A 59 -4.69 9.73 -9.33
CA ASP A 59 -4.40 9.79 -10.77
C ASP A 59 -4.46 8.41 -11.45
N ASN A 60 -4.38 7.31 -10.68
CA ASN A 60 -4.31 5.93 -11.21
C ASN A 60 -5.37 4.98 -10.58
N PRO A 61 -6.68 5.29 -10.64
CA PRO A 61 -7.72 4.51 -9.97
C PRO A 61 -7.77 3.05 -10.45
N ASP A 62 -7.68 2.80 -11.76
CA ASP A 62 -7.73 1.44 -12.33
C ASP A 62 -6.57 0.56 -11.85
N GLU A 63 -5.36 1.15 -11.72
CA GLU A 63 -4.21 0.46 -11.16
C GLU A 63 -4.43 0.13 -9.68
N MET A 64 -4.97 1.08 -8.90
CA MET A 64 -5.26 0.86 -7.48
C MET A 64 -6.33 -0.22 -7.26
N ASP A 65 -7.33 -0.30 -8.15
CA ASP A 65 -8.36 -1.34 -8.09
C ASP A 65 -7.78 -2.72 -8.41
N ALA A 66 -6.99 -2.84 -9.48
CA ALA A 66 -6.31 -4.10 -9.82
C ALA A 66 -5.37 -4.58 -8.71
N LEU A 67 -4.66 -3.66 -8.03
CA LEU A 67 -3.81 -4.00 -6.89
C LEU A 67 -4.64 -4.54 -5.72
N ARG A 68 -5.79 -3.93 -5.40
CA ARG A 68 -6.68 -4.44 -4.33
C ARG A 68 -7.21 -5.83 -4.63
N GLU A 69 -7.65 -6.06 -5.86
CA GLU A 69 -8.16 -7.36 -6.29
C GLU A 69 -7.09 -8.43 -6.11
N ARG A 70 -5.88 -8.18 -6.61
CA ARG A 70 -4.75 -9.10 -6.48
C ARG A 70 -4.34 -9.33 -5.03
N ASP A 71 -4.32 -8.29 -4.20
CA ASP A 71 -4.00 -8.42 -2.77
C ASP A 71 -5.06 -9.27 -2.04
N ALA A 72 -6.35 -9.10 -2.38
CA ALA A 72 -7.44 -9.90 -1.84
C ALA A 72 -7.36 -11.37 -2.27
N GLU A 73 -7.05 -11.65 -3.55
CA GLU A 73 -6.84 -13.01 -4.06
C GLU A 73 -5.69 -13.71 -3.33
N VAL A 74 -4.57 -13.02 -3.14
CA VAL A 74 -3.41 -13.55 -2.40
C VAL A 74 -3.78 -13.79 -0.93
N GLU A 75 -4.52 -12.89 -0.28
CA GLU A 75 -4.97 -13.10 1.10
C GLU A 75 -5.89 -14.33 1.22
N GLU A 76 -6.83 -14.51 0.28
CA GLU A 76 -7.72 -15.68 0.24
C GLU A 76 -6.94 -16.98 0.04
N GLU A 77 -6.03 -17.03 -0.94
CA GLU A 77 -5.19 -18.21 -1.19
C GLU A 77 -4.34 -18.56 0.03
N LEU A 78 -3.73 -17.55 0.67
CA LEU A 78 -2.94 -17.74 1.88
C LEU A 78 -3.80 -18.23 3.03
N ARG A 79 -5.03 -17.74 3.19
CA ARG A 79 -5.97 -18.18 4.21
C ARG A 79 -6.33 -19.66 4.02
N ASP A 80 -6.65 -20.08 2.80
CA ASP A 80 -7.03 -21.46 2.48
C ASP A 80 -5.89 -22.46 2.72
N ARG A 81 -4.66 -22.02 2.46
CA ARG A 81 -3.45 -22.83 2.69
C ARG A 81 -2.91 -22.77 4.12
N SER A 82 -3.37 -21.81 4.92
CA SER A 82 -2.81 -21.57 6.24
C SER A 82 -3.22 -22.64 7.23
N ASN A 83 -2.24 -23.21 7.93
CA ASN A 83 -2.46 -24.06 9.11
C ASN A 83 -2.39 -23.26 10.42
N ALA A 84 -2.38 -21.92 10.34
CA ALA A 84 -2.34 -21.09 11.54
C ALA A 84 -3.63 -21.31 12.35
N PRO A 85 -3.55 -21.46 13.68
CA PRO A 85 -4.74 -21.52 14.51
C PRO A 85 -5.55 -20.24 14.31
N THR A 86 -6.86 -20.38 14.09
CA THR A 86 -7.75 -19.22 14.00
C THR A 86 -7.70 -18.46 15.33
N LYS A 87 -7.55 -17.13 15.27
CA LYS A 87 -7.59 -16.30 16.49
C LYS A 87 -8.91 -16.58 17.21
N PRO A 88 -8.89 -16.89 18.53
CA PRO A 88 -10.13 -17.04 19.28
C PRO A 88 -10.91 -15.71 19.25
N ALA A 89 -12.24 -15.83 19.15
CA ALA A 89 -13.19 -14.73 19.09
C ALA A 89 -13.16 -13.85 20.36
#